data_AF-A0A8D5UC03-F1
#
_entry.id   AF-A0A8D5UC03-F1
#
_cell.length_a   1.000
_cell.length_b   1.000
_cell.length_c   1.000
_cell.angle_alpha   90.00
_cell.angle_beta   90.00
_cell.angle_gamma   90.00
#
_symmetry.space_group_name_H-M   'P 1'
#
loop_
_entity.id
_entity.type
_entity.pdbx_description
1 polymer ?
#
loop_
_entity_poly.entity_id
_entity_poly.type
_entity_poly.pdbx_seq_one_letter_code
_entity_poly.pdbx_strand_id
1 'polypeptide(L)' 'MNLETPCQENLVHLINEIKSHLKLVNTALIDPQEFHLDDYEEILALYHMIRRKNDRLTMMEIEGVLEELGRLRRPR' A
#
# COMPACT_ATOMS: atom_id res chain seq x y z
N MET A 1 -4.29 13.62 -10.71
CA MET A 1 -3.51 13.28 -9.51
C MET A 1 -2.08 13.02 -9.95
N ASN A 2 -1.08 13.69 -9.36
CA ASN A 2 0.33 13.41 -9.64
C ASN A 2 0.92 12.64 -8.44
N LEU A 3 1.14 11.34 -8.59
CA LEU A 3 1.65 10.47 -7.52
C LEU A 3 3.15 10.67 -7.26
N GLU A 4 3.87 11.44 -8.06
CA GLU A 4 5.28 11.77 -7.81
C GLU A 4 5.46 12.88 -6.78
N THR A 5 4.38 13.57 -6.39
CA THR A 5 4.41 14.59 -5.34
C THR A 5 3.90 14.00 -4.03
N PRO A 6 4.73 13.86 -2.98
CA PRO A 6 4.25 13.39 -1.69
C PRO A 6 3.21 14.35 -1.11
N CYS A 7 2.00 13.85 -0.88
CA CYS A 7 0.97 14.58 -0.15
C CYS A 7 -0.02 13.60 0.51
N GLN A 8 -0.75 14.07 1.53
CA GLN A 8 -1.65 13.20 2.28
C GLN A 8 -2.73 12.57 1.40
N GLU A 9 -3.24 13.32 0.43
CA GLU A 9 -4.25 12.82 -0.53
C GLU A 9 -3.70 11.66 -1.36
N ASN A 10 -2.47 11.80 -1.86
CA ASN A 10 -1.80 10.75 -2.63
C ASN A 10 -1.46 9.54 -1.76
N LEU A 11 -1.02 9.74 -0.52
CA LEU A 11 -0.74 8.66 0.43
C LEU A 11 -2.01 7.81 0.66
N VAL A 12 -3.13 8.49 0.92
CA VAL A 12 -4.44 7.84 1.08
C VAL A 12 -4.83 7.07 -0.19
N HIS A 13 -4.63 7.68 -1.36
CA HIS A 13 -4.90 7.03 -2.63
C HIS A 13 -4.06 5.75 -2.83
N LEU A 14 -2.74 5.82 -2.61
CA LEU A 14 -1.83 4.69 -2.77
C LEU A 14 -2.21 3.52 -1.87
N ILE A 15 -2.46 3.78 -0.58
CA ILE A 15 -2.86 2.73 0.37
C ILE A 15 -4.20 2.09 -0.05
N ASN A 16 -5.17 2.89 -0.50
CA ASN A 16 -6.45 2.37 -0.97
C ASN A 16 -6.33 1.52 -2.23
N GLU A 17 -5.48 1.93 -3.18
CA GLU A 17 -5.20 1.14 -4.37
C GLU A 17 -4.53 -0.19 -4.02
N ILE A 18 -3.53 -0.18 -3.14
CA ILE A 18 -2.88 -1.41 -2.67
C ILE A 18 -3.90 -2.35 -2.03
N LYS A 19 -4.76 -1.83 -1.13
CA LYS A 19 -5.85 -2.59 -0.50
C LYS A 19 -6.78 -3.24 -1.53
N SER A 20 -7.17 -2.48 -2.57
CA SER A 20 -8.02 -2.99 -3.65
C SER A 20 -7.36 -4.14 -4.42
N HIS A 21 -6.06 -4.04 -4.70
CA HIS A 21 -5.31 -5.08 -5.40
C HIS A 21 -5.16 -6.38 -4.60
N LEU A 22 -5.03 -6.27 -3.27
CA LEU A 22 -4.96 -7.44 -2.39
C LEU A 22 -6.29 -8.22 -2.35
N LYS A 23 -7.42 -7.60 -2.73
CA LYS A 23 -8.76 -8.22 -2.74
C LYS A 23 -9.15 -8.87 -1.41
N LEU A 24 -8.56 -8.42 -0.31
CA LEU A 24 -8.83 -8.97 1.01
C LEU A 24 -10.15 -8.39 1.53
N VAL A 25 -11.08 -9.26 1.90
CA VAL A 25 -12.37 -8.86 2.48
C VAL A 25 -12.20 -8.12 3.81
N ASN A 26 -11.03 -8.27 4.46
CA ASN A 26 -10.66 -7.65 5.74
C ASN A 26 -9.62 -6.53 5.62
N THR A 27 -9.71 -5.69 4.58
CA THR A 27 -8.89 -4.46 4.46
C THR A 27 -9.14 -3.43 5.58
N ALA A 28 -10.04 -3.71 6.52
CA ALA A 28 -10.27 -2.92 7.74
C ALA A 28 -9.02 -2.80 8.63
N LEU A 29 -8.01 -3.64 8.42
CA LEU A 29 -6.75 -3.62 9.18
C LEU A 29 -5.70 -2.65 8.64
N ILE A 30 -5.93 -2.05 7.46
CA ILE A 30 -5.00 -1.11 6.82
C ILE A 30 -5.70 0.25 6.76
N ASP A 31 -5.44 1.11 7.74
CA ASP A 31 -5.92 2.49 7.75
C ASP A 31 -4.83 3.41 7.16
N PRO A 32 -5.10 4.15 6.07
CA PRO A 32 -4.16 5.15 5.55
C PRO A 32 -3.66 6.16 6.58
N GLN A 33 -4.41 6.41 7.66
CA GLN A 33 -4.01 7.30 8.75
C GLN A 33 -2.92 6.72 9.65
N GLU A 34 -2.68 5.40 9.62
CA GLU A 34 -1.60 4.75 10.36
C GLU A 34 -0.23 4.84 9.64
N PHE A 35 -0.18 5.45 8.45
CA PHE A 35 1.03 5.67 7.63
C PHE A 35 1.45 7.13 7.63
N HIS A 36 2.74 7.40 7.48
CA HIS A 36 3.28 8.76 7.42
C HIS A 36 3.77 9.13 6.03
N LEU A 37 3.83 10.44 5.76
CA LEU A 37 4.38 10.95 4.50
C LEU A 37 5.88 10.68 4.34
N ASP A 38 6.60 10.44 5.44
CA ASP A 38 8.01 10.08 5.39
C ASP A 38 8.24 8.73 4.70
N ASP A 39 7.25 7.84 4.75
CA ASP A 39 7.29 6.51 4.13
C ASP A 39 6.71 6.51 2.70
N TYR A 40 6.39 7.70 2.16
CA TYR A 40 5.65 7.84 0.90
C TYR A 40 6.37 7.18 -0.28
N GLU A 41 7.69 7.34 -0.38
CA GLU A 41 8.49 6.76 -1.46
C GLU A 41 8.45 5.23 -1.44
N GLU A 42 8.52 4.62 -0.25
CA GLU A 42 8.46 3.17 -0.07
C GLU A 42 7.06 2.64 -0.41
N ILE A 43 6.01 3.34 0.01
CA ILE A 43 4.62 3.01 -0.33
C ILE A 43 4.37 3.15 -1.84
N LEU A 44 4.91 4.18 -2.48
CA LEU A 44 4.82 4.39 -3.93
C LEU A 44 5.54 3.28 -4.70
N ALA A 45 6.73 2.87 -4.24
CA ALA A 45 7.48 1.76 -4.82
C ALA A 45 6.69 0.45 -4.72
N LEU A 46 6.09 0.17 -3.56
CA LEU A 46 5.23 -0.99 -3.33
C LEU A 46 4.01 -0.98 -4.26
N TYR A 47 3.34 0.16 -4.38
CA TYR A 47 2.24 0.36 -5.32
C TYR A 47 2.66 0.05 -6.76
N HIS A 48 3.77 0.62 -7.22
CA HIS A 48 4.27 0.38 -8.58
C HIS A 48 4.63 -1.09 -8.82
N MET A 49 5.22 -1.77 -7.84
CA MET A 49 5.52 -3.20 -7.93
C MET A 49 4.25 -4.02 -8.16
N ILE A 50 3.20 -3.76 -7.37
CA ILE A 50 1.91 -4.44 -7.50
C ILE A 50 1.26 -4.10 -8.84
N ARG A 51 1.28 -2.83 -9.26
CA ARG A 51 0.61 -2.37 -10.48
C ARG A 51 1.28 -2.87 -11.77
N ARG A 52 2.58 -3.18 -11.73
CA ARG A 52 3.31 -3.79 -12.86
C ARG A 52 2.85 -5.23 -13.12
N LYS A 53 2.23 -5.88 -12.14
CA LYS A 53 1.60 -7.19 -12.35
C LYS A 53 0.23 -7.00 -12.98
N ASN A 54 0.10 -7.47 -14.22
CA ASN A 54 -1.18 -7.52 -14.91
C ASN A 54 -2.09 -8.64 -14.35
N ASP A 55 -1.49 -9.64 -13.70
CA ASP A 55 -2.18 -10.80 -13.14
C ASP A 55 -2.48 -10.63 -11.64
N ARG A 56 -3.36 -11.49 -11.13
CA ARG A 56 -3.69 -11.52 -9.70
C ARG A 56 -2.44 -11.92 -8.89
N LEU A 57 -2.23 -11.25 -7.76
CA LEU A 57 -1.19 -11.63 -6.79
C LEU A 57 -1.44 -13.06 -6.29
N THR A 58 -0.36 -13.83 -6.18
CA THR A 58 -0.39 -15.15 -5.53
C THR A 58 -0.48 -14.99 -4.01
N MET A 59 -0.81 -16.07 -3.28
CA MET A 59 -0.91 -16.03 -1.81
C MET A 59 0.38 -15.55 -1.16
N MET A 60 1.53 -16.07 -1.60
CA MET A 60 2.85 -15.70 -1.07
C MET A 60 3.16 -14.21 -1.30
N GLU A 61 2.72 -13.65 -2.43
CA GLU A 61 2.93 -12.23 -2.72
C GLU A 61 1.99 -11.35 -1.89
N ILE A 62 0.76 -11.78 -1.68
CA ILE A 62 -0.17 -11.11 -0.76
C ILE A 62 0.45 -11.08 0.65
N GLU A 63 0.98 -12.20 1.13
CA GLU A 63 1.68 -12.28 2.43
C GLU A 63 2.88 -11.33 2.49
N GLY A 64 3.72 -11.31 1.46
CA GLY A 64 4.88 -10.42 1.40
C GLY A 64 4.49 -8.93 1.38
N VAL A 65 3.45 -8.55 0.63
CA VAL A 65 2.93 -7.17 0.63
C VAL A 65 2.36 -6.80 2.00
N LEU A 66 1.66 -7.72 2.67
CA LEU A 66 1.13 -7.49 4.00
C LEU A 66 2.22 -7.31 5.06
N GLU A 67 3.30 -8.10 4.97
CA GLU A 67 4.46 -7.95 5.86
C GLU A 67 5.10 -6.57 5.70
N GLU A 68 5.31 -6.14 4.45
CA GLU A 68 5.94 -4.85 4.16
C GLU A 68 5.05 -3.67 4.56
N LEU A 69 3.75 -3.71 4.26
CA LEU A 69 2.80 -2.72 4.80
C LEU A 69 2.79 -2.72 6.33
N GLY A 70 2.94 -3.89 6.97
CA GLY A 70 3.01 -4.01 8.41
C GLY A 70 4.25 -3.34 9.02
N ARG A 71 5.39 -3.33 8.31
CA ARG A 71 6.62 -2.64 8.71
C ARG A 71 6.53 -1.13 8.54
N LEU A 72 5.87 -0.67 7.48
CA LEU A 72 5.64 0.75 7.20
C LEU A 72 4.58 1.37 8.11
N ARG A 73 3.70 0.54 8.66
CA ARG A 73 2.71 0.99 9.64
C ARG A 73 3.40 1.37 10.93
N ARG A 74 3.01 2.51 11.53
CA ARG A 74 3.53 2.90 12.85
C ARG A 74 3.33 1.78 13.89
N PRO A 75 4.35 1.46 14.70
CA PRO A 75 4.14 0.66 15.90
C PRO A 75 3.16 1.39 16.83
N ARG A 76 2.20 0.65 17.37
CA ARG A 76 1.25 1.18 18.37
C ARG A 76 1.92 1.38 19.72
#